data_AF-A0A661K686-F1
#
_entry.id   AF-A0A661K686-F1
#
_cell.length_a   1.000
_cell.length_b   1.000
_cell.length_c   1.000
_cell.angle_alpha   90.00
_cell.angle_beta   90.00
_cell.angle_gamma   90.00
#
_symmetry.space_group_name_H-M   'P 1'
#
loop_
_entity.id
_entity.type
_entity.pdbx_description
1 polymer ?
#
loop_
_entity_poly.entity_id
_entity_poly.type
_entity_poly.pdbx_seq_one_letter_code
_entity_poly.pdbx_strand_id
1 'polypeptide(L)'
;YTTRFTPVQGQVGAVFMINGEVAGMDAFGKHETFCKVFNKLLSSYALDAIDWYDPRKKDKALKSRVTKLITEAKSAEMETHPSVGVGTDLRVGSEEIIGFALSLDDQILHLCIFPRKDEQKGNKSDSGMVRSSMRTRNKL
;
A
#
# COMPACT_ATOMS: atom_id res chain seq x y z
N TYR A 1 6.16 19.68 1.74
CA TYR A 1 5.08 19.07 2.55
C TYR A 1 5.59 17.93 3.43
N THR A 2 6.62 17.20 3.02
CA THR A 2 7.15 16.04 3.76
C THR A 2 7.60 16.35 5.19
N THR A 3 8.16 17.53 5.46
CA THR A 3 8.57 17.98 6.81
C THR A 3 7.43 18.14 7.82
N ARG A 4 6.17 18.09 7.38
CA ARG A 4 4.99 18.13 8.26
C ARG A 4 4.63 16.76 8.84
N PHE A 5 5.26 15.70 8.35
CA PHE A 5 5.04 14.34 8.80
C PHE A 5 6.38 13.78 9.27
N THR A 6 6.41 13.24 10.48
CA THR A 6 7.62 12.64 11.03
C THR A 6 7.25 11.30 11.65
N PRO A 7 7.98 10.22 11.35
CA PRO A 7 7.77 8.95 12.01
C PRO A 7 7.88 9.08 13.52
N VAL A 8 7.01 8.39 14.24
CA VAL A 8 7.13 8.28 15.71
C VAL A 8 8.04 7.12 16.09
N GLN A 9 8.59 7.14 17.31
CA GLN A 9 9.48 6.09 17.78
C GLN A 9 8.79 4.71 17.71
N GLY A 10 9.50 3.73 17.16
CA GLY A 10 8.99 2.36 17.01
C GLY A 10 7.99 2.17 15.88
N GLN A 11 7.66 3.23 15.12
CA GLN A 11 6.80 3.10 13.96
C GLN A 11 7.49 2.28 12.86
N VAL A 12 6.84 1.21 12.43
CA VAL A 12 7.33 0.30 11.39
C VAL A 12 6.59 0.43 10.06
N GLY A 13 5.50 1.20 10.03
CA GLY A 13 4.66 1.33 8.85
C GLY A 13 3.63 2.45 8.97
N ALA A 14 2.87 2.63 7.90
CA ALA A 14 1.80 3.61 7.83
C ALA A 14 0.69 3.13 6.88
N VAL A 15 -0.54 3.56 7.17
CA VAL A 15 -1.68 3.48 6.26
C VAL A 15 -1.95 4.88 5.75
N PHE A 16 -2.06 5.03 4.44
CA PHE A 16 -2.28 6.31 3.77
C PHE A 16 -3.73 6.38 3.32
N MET A 17 -4.37 7.53 3.59
CA MET A 17 -5.76 7.77 3.22
C MET A 17 -5.87 9.06 2.41
N ILE A 18 -6.70 9.03 1.37
CA ILE A 18 -6.96 10.15 0.48
C ILE A 18 -8.49 10.26 0.34
N ASN A 19 -9.04 11.44 0.63
CA ASN A 19 -10.50 11.68 0.57
C ASN A 19 -11.30 10.63 1.35
N GLY A 20 -10.88 10.31 2.57
CA GLY A 20 -11.57 9.37 3.46
C GLY A 20 -11.44 7.89 3.07
N GLU A 21 -10.86 7.57 1.91
CA GLU A 21 -10.61 6.20 1.45
C GLU A 21 -9.16 5.78 1.73
N VAL A 22 -8.94 4.49 1.95
CA VAL A 22 -7.59 3.94 2.05
C VAL A 22 -6.95 3.94 0.66
N ALA A 23 -5.76 4.51 0.56
CA ALA A 23 -4.95 4.49 -0.65
C ALA A 23 -4.01 3.27 -0.67
N GLY A 24 -3.45 2.93 0.49
CA GLY A 24 -2.56 1.79 0.65
C GLY A 24 -1.91 1.76 2.05
N MET A 25 -1.15 0.71 2.29
CA MET A 25 -0.39 0.47 3.52
C MET A 25 1.00 -0.03 3.17
N ASP A 26 2.00 0.48 3.89
CA ASP A 26 3.37 -0.01 3.83
C ASP A 26 3.90 -0.27 5.24
N ALA A 27 4.51 -1.42 5.46
CA ALA A 27 5.14 -1.82 6.72
C ALA A 27 6.50 -2.49 6.47
N PHE A 28 7.44 -2.30 7.38
CA PHE A 28 8.82 -2.80 7.27
C PHE A 28 9.21 -3.53 8.55
N GLY A 29 10.11 -4.50 8.45
CA GLY A 29 10.54 -5.28 9.62
C GLY A 29 11.26 -4.46 10.70
N LYS A 30 11.75 -3.26 10.37
CA LYS A 30 12.52 -2.40 11.28
C LYS A 30 12.12 -0.94 11.17
N HIS A 31 12.10 -0.26 12.31
CA HIS A 31 11.81 1.18 12.42
C HIS A 31 12.79 2.02 11.57
N GLU A 32 14.09 1.69 11.62
CA GLU A 32 15.14 2.42 10.92
C GLU A 32 14.95 2.32 9.39
N THR A 33 14.52 1.16 8.90
CA THR A 33 14.22 0.96 7.48
C THR A 33 13.04 1.82 7.07
N PHE A 34 11.94 1.79 7.83
CA PHE A 34 10.77 2.64 7.58
C PHE A 34 11.15 4.13 7.56
N CYS A 35 11.89 4.61 8.55
CA CYS A 35 12.33 6.01 8.62
C CYS A 35 13.15 6.44 7.39
N LYS A 36 14.04 5.58 6.88
CA LYS A 36 14.85 5.86 5.68
C LYS A 36 14.02 6.02 4.42
N VAL A 37 12.91 5.29 4.30
CA VAL A 37 12.05 5.31 3.10
C VAL A 37 10.80 6.18 3.24
N PHE A 38 10.47 6.62 4.46
CA PHE A 38 9.22 7.33 4.76
C PHE A 38 8.96 8.54 3.85
N ASN A 39 9.98 9.38 3.64
CA ASN A 39 9.84 10.57 2.78
C ASN A 39 9.54 10.19 1.32
N LYS A 40 10.04 9.04 0.84
CA LYS A 40 9.76 8.53 -0.50
C LYS A 40 8.32 8.01 -0.59
N LEU A 41 7.87 7.26 0.42
CA LEU A 41 6.48 6.78 0.51
C LEU A 41 5.51 7.95 0.55
N LEU A 42 5.75 8.93 1.43
CA LEU A 42 4.93 10.11 1.54
C LEU A 42 4.87 10.90 0.22
N SER A 43 5.98 10.97 -0.50
CA SER A 43 6.00 11.60 -1.83
C SER A 43 5.18 10.80 -2.85
N SER A 44 5.29 9.48 -2.84
CA SER A 44 4.50 8.60 -3.71
C SER A 44 2.99 8.77 -3.48
N TYR A 45 2.54 8.69 -2.23
CA TYR A 45 1.12 8.86 -1.90
C TYR A 45 0.63 10.31 -2.09
N ALA A 46 1.52 11.31 -1.99
CA ALA A 46 1.17 12.69 -2.33
C ALA A 46 0.88 12.86 -3.83
N LEU A 47 1.58 12.13 -4.70
CA LEU A 47 1.23 12.09 -6.14
C LEU A 47 -0.13 11.45 -6.36
N ASP A 48 -0.43 10.33 -5.70
CA ASP A 48 -1.77 9.71 -5.75
C ASP A 48 -2.86 10.67 -5.24
N ALA A 49 -2.54 11.47 -4.21
CA ALA A 49 -3.45 12.46 -3.66
C ALA A 49 -3.77 13.56 -4.67
N ILE A 50 -2.80 14.04 -5.45
CA ILE A 50 -3.04 15.04 -6.51
C ILE A 50 -4.06 14.51 -7.51
N ASP A 51 -3.95 13.26 -7.91
CA ASP A 51 -4.85 12.67 -8.91
C ASP A 51 -6.25 12.35 -8.38
N TRP A 52 -6.37 11.95 -7.11
CA TRP A 52 -7.65 11.53 -6.51
C TRP A 52 -8.34 12.63 -5.70
N TYR A 53 -7.69 13.79 -5.58
CA TYR A 53 -8.24 14.92 -4.86
C TYR A 53 -9.49 15.47 -5.57
N ASP A 54 -10.65 15.13 -5.03
CA ASP A 54 -11.92 15.80 -5.32
C ASP A 54 -12.31 16.68 -4.11
N PRO A 55 -12.31 18.01 -4.23
CA PRO A 55 -12.66 18.93 -3.14
C PRO A 55 -14.15 18.83 -2.70
N ARG A 56 -14.99 18.17 -3.50
CA ARG A 56 -16.41 17.92 -3.18
C ARG A 56 -16.58 16.70 -2.29
N LYS A 57 -15.63 15.76 -2.32
CA LYS A 57 -15.62 14.60 -1.42
C LYS A 57 -15.06 15.02 -0.07
N LYS A 58 -15.96 15.16 0.91
CA LYS A 58 -15.62 15.45 2.31
C LYS A 58 -15.74 14.21 3.18
N ASP A 59 -15.46 13.05 2.61
CA ASP A 59 -15.56 11.79 3.33
C ASP A 59 -14.58 11.80 4.51
N LYS A 60 -15.11 11.47 5.69
CA LYS A 60 -14.30 11.42 6.90
C LYS A 60 -13.33 10.24 6.81
N ALA A 61 -12.10 10.44 7.27
CA ALA A 61 -11.16 9.34 7.48
C ALA A 61 -11.63 8.48 8.66
N LEU A 62 -12.36 7.40 8.37
CA LEU A 62 -12.91 6.51 9.39
C LEU A 62 -11.88 5.44 9.76
N LYS A 63 -11.60 5.32 11.07
CA LYS A 63 -10.73 4.27 11.62
C LYS A 63 -11.21 2.86 11.21
N SER A 64 -12.52 2.65 11.10
CA SER A 64 -13.11 1.37 10.67
C SER A 64 -12.62 0.91 9.31
N ARG A 65 -12.34 1.83 8.37
CA ARG A 65 -11.81 1.49 7.03
C ARG A 65 -10.37 0.98 7.10
N VAL A 66 -9.56 1.61 7.95
CA VAL A 66 -8.19 1.14 8.24
C VAL A 66 -8.23 -0.22 8.91
N THR A 67 -9.11 -0.41 9.91
CA THR A 67 -9.28 -1.70 10.58
C THR A 67 -9.72 -2.79 9.60
N LYS A 68 -10.66 -2.50 8.70
CA LYS A 68 -11.08 -3.46 7.65
C LYS A 68 -9.87 -3.89 6.81
N LEU A 69 -9.09 -2.95 6.25
CA LEU A 69 -7.91 -3.27 5.45
C LEU A 69 -6.92 -4.18 6.19
N ILE A 70 -6.63 -3.87 7.46
CA ILE A 70 -5.70 -4.65 8.27
C ILE A 70 -6.26 -6.06 8.54
N THR A 71 -7.57 -6.19 8.79
CA THR A 71 -8.21 -7.49 8.97
C THR A 71 -8.13 -8.31 7.68
N GLU A 72 -8.48 -7.73 6.52
CA GLU A 72 -8.35 -8.40 5.22
C GLU A 72 -6.91 -8.83 4.94
N ALA A 73 -5.92 -7.97 5.24
CA ALA A 73 -4.51 -8.30 5.07
C ALA A 73 -4.03 -9.46 5.93
N LYS A 74 -4.65 -9.68 7.10
CA LYS A 74 -4.31 -10.79 8.00
C LYS A 74 -4.93 -12.12 7.56
N SER A 75 -6.08 -12.09 6.89
CA SER A 75 -6.79 -13.27 6.42
C SER A 75 -6.53 -13.62 4.94
N ALA A 76 -5.85 -12.73 4.21
CA ALA A 76 -5.56 -12.92 2.80
C ALA A 76 -4.63 -14.11 2.54
N GLU A 77 -4.87 -14.76 1.41
CA GLU A 77 -4.01 -15.84 0.95
C GLU A 77 -2.65 -15.30 0.53
N MET A 78 -1.61 -16.10 0.76
CA MET A 78 -0.23 -15.77 0.43
C MET A 78 0.35 -16.80 -0.53
N GLU A 79 0.64 -16.37 -1.76
CA GLU A 79 1.41 -17.17 -2.71
C GLU A 79 2.90 -16.90 -2.52
N THR A 80 3.69 -17.96 -2.45
CA THR A 80 5.12 -17.88 -2.18
C THR A 80 5.92 -18.16 -3.46
N HIS A 81 6.88 -17.29 -3.76
CA HIS A 81 7.78 -17.44 -4.90
C HIS A 81 9.24 -17.24 -4.46
N PRO A 82 10.18 -18.04 -4.99
CA PRO A 82 11.60 -17.70 -4.85
C PRO A 82 11.85 -16.31 -5.45
N SER A 83 12.50 -15.43 -4.69
CA SER A 83 12.90 -14.13 -5.22
C SER A 83 14.04 -14.31 -6.23
N VAL A 84 14.26 -13.33 -7.09
CA VAL A 84 15.44 -13.29 -7.99
C VAL A 84 16.77 -13.13 -7.23
N GLY A 85 16.69 -12.76 -5.94
CA GLY A 85 17.83 -12.55 -5.06
C GLY A 85 17.71 -13.38 -3.79
N VAL A 86 18.17 -12.82 -2.67
CA VAL A 86 18.05 -13.45 -1.36
C VAL A 86 16.67 -13.15 -0.77
N GLY A 87 16.03 -14.19 -0.24
CA GLY A 87 14.70 -14.11 0.37
C GLY A 87 13.59 -14.63 -0.55
N THR A 88 12.38 -14.37 -0.11
CA THR A 88 11.17 -14.97 -0.66
C THR A 88 10.13 -13.89 -0.94
N ASP A 89 9.62 -13.89 -2.16
CA ASP A 89 8.57 -13.00 -2.62
C ASP A 89 7.22 -13.60 -2.26
N LEU A 90 6.41 -12.86 -1.50
CA LEU A 90 5.06 -13.24 -1.11
C LEU A 90 4.07 -12.35 -1.86
N ARG A 91 3.09 -12.94 -2.54
CA ARG A 91 1.94 -12.20 -3.08
C ARG A 91 0.78 -12.37 -2.12
N VAL A 92 0.23 -11.26 -1.67
CA VAL A 92 -0.90 -11.23 -0.73
C VAL A 92 -2.13 -10.84 -1.53
N GLY A 93 -3.21 -11.62 -1.43
CA GLY A 93 -4.41 -11.34 -2.21
C GLY A 93 -5.70 -11.85 -1.58
N SER A 94 -6.76 -11.08 -1.77
CA SER A 94 -8.14 -11.50 -1.58
C SER A 94 -9.02 -10.80 -2.63
N GLU A 95 -10.34 -10.95 -2.57
CA GLU A 95 -11.25 -10.16 -3.40
C GLU A 95 -11.12 -8.64 -3.12
N GLU A 96 -10.82 -8.27 -1.87
CA GLU A 96 -10.84 -6.88 -1.39
C GLU A 96 -9.46 -6.20 -1.42
N ILE A 97 -8.37 -6.97 -1.42
CA ILE A 97 -7.01 -6.43 -1.36
C ILE A 97 -6.04 -7.13 -2.30
N ILE A 98 -4.97 -6.42 -2.62
CA ILE A 98 -3.80 -6.95 -3.31
C ILE A 98 -2.55 -6.38 -2.66
N GLY A 99 -1.49 -7.17 -2.59
CA GLY A 99 -0.26 -6.75 -1.97
C GLY A 99 0.90 -7.66 -2.27
N PHE A 100 2.04 -7.26 -1.74
CA PHE A 100 3.30 -7.96 -1.87
C PHE A 100 4.07 -7.86 -0.56
N ALA A 101 4.82 -8.90 -0.22
CA ALA A 101 5.79 -8.85 0.84
C ALA A 101 7.11 -9.50 0.41
N LEU A 102 8.21 -9.02 0.97
CA LEU A 102 9.51 -9.66 0.89
C LEU A 102 9.85 -10.22 2.27
N SER A 103 10.17 -11.51 2.34
CA SER A 103 10.62 -12.17 3.56
C SER A 103 12.03 -12.73 3.45
N LEU A 104 12.71 -12.84 4.59
CA LEU A 104 14.01 -13.51 4.73
C LEU A 104 14.05 -14.16 6.12
N ASP A 105 14.43 -15.43 6.19
CA ASP A 105 14.52 -16.19 7.45
C ASP A 105 13.24 -16.05 8.30
N ASP A 106 12.08 -16.25 7.67
CA ASP A 106 10.73 -16.13 8.26
C ASP A 106 10.38 -14.73 8.83
N GLN A 107 11.16 -13.69 8.48
CA GLN A 107 10.89 -12.31 8.87
C GLN A 107 10.45 -11.47 7.67
N ILE A 108 9.36 -10.72 7.84
CA ILE A 108 8.90 -9.75 6.83
C ILE A 108 9.81 -8.53 6.83
N LEU A 109 10.45 -8.26 5.69
CA LEU A 109 11.31 -7.09 5.49
C LEU A 109 10.51 -5.87 5.02
N HIS A 110 9.57 -6.09 4.10
CA HIS A 110 8.64 -5.09 3.57
C HIS A 110 7.32 -5.78 3.22
N LEU A 111 6.21 -5.14 3.56
CA LEU A 111 4.86 -5.50 3.20
C LEU A 111 4.18 -4.26 2.64
N CYS A 112 3.58 -4.37 1.45
CA CYS A 112 2.72 -3.34 0.89
C CYS A 112 1.36 -3.94 0.53
N ILE A 113 0.28 -3.28 0.95
CA ILE A 113 -1.10 -3.70 0.70
C ILE A 113 -1.89 -2.53 0.13
N PHE A 114 -2.69 -2.80 -0.89
CA PHE A 114 -3.59 -1.86 -1.53
C PHE A 114 -5.00 -2.44 -1.57
N PRO A 115 -6.05 -1.63 -1.37
CA PRO A 115 -7.40 -2.08 -1.66
C PRO A 115 -7.54 -2.34 -3.16
N ARG A 116 -8.21 -3.44 -3.52
CA ARG A 116 -8.69 -3.64 -4.88
C ARG A 116 -9.78 -2.61 -5.14
N LYS A 117 -9.67 -1.92 -6.28
CA LYS A 117 -10.76 -1.07 -6.75
C LYS A 117 -11.62 -1.89 -7.68
N ASP A 118 -12.94 -1.87 -7.46
CA ASP A 118 -13.88 -2.31 -8.48
C ASP A 118 -13.59 -1.57 -9.78
N GLU A 119 -13.40 -2.31 -10.87
CA GLU A 119 -13.03 -1.78 -12.20
C GLU A 119 -14.07 -0.79 -12.79
N GLN A 120 -15.16 -0.47 -12.08
CA GLN A 120 -16.29 0.28 -12.60
C GLN A 120 -16.22 1.81 -12.43
N LYS A 121 -15.17 2.40 -11.86
CA LYS A 121 -15.06 3.87 -11.79
C LYS A 121 -13.65 4.41 -12.09
N GLY A 122 -13.44 4.80 -13.35
CA GLY A 122 -12.66 6.00 -13.66
C GLY A 122 -11.68 5.87 -14.82
N ASN A 123 -11.97 6.63 -15.88
CA ASN A 123 -11.08 7.21 -16.90
C ASN A 123 -9.66 6.64 -17.02
N LYS A 124 -9.40 6.04 -18.18
CA LYS A 124 -8.06 5.80 -18.73
C LYS A 124 -7.29 7.13 -18.81
N SER A 125 -6.51 7.45 -17.79
CA SER A 125 -5.39 8.38 -17.94
C SER A 125 -4.23 7.63 -18.57
N ASP A 126 -3.93 7.96 -19.82
CA ASP A 126 -2.82 7.45 -20.62
C ASP A 126 -1.48 7.99 -20.09
N SER A 127 -1.05 7.49 -18.93
CA SER A 127 0.29 7.72 -18.38
C SER A 127 1.00 6.38 -18.32
N GLY A 128 2.11 6.26 -19.06
CA GLY A 128 2.88 5.02 -19.26
C GLY A 128 3.43 4.36 -17.98
N MET A 129 3.18 4.92 -16.80
CA MET A 129 3.43 4.30 -15.50
C MET A 129 2.08 4.07 -14.79
N VAL A 130 1.51 2.88 -14.97
CA VAL A 130 0.33 2.41 -14.23
C VAL A 130 0.68 2.31 -12.74
N ARG A 131 -0.27 2.57 -11.83
CA ARG A 131 -0.07 2.52 -10.37
C ARG A 131 0.09 1.09 -9.87
N SER A 132 0.82 0.87 -8.78
CA SER A 132 0.97 -0.48 -8.19
C SER A 132 -0.39 -1.12 -7.85
N SER A 133 -1.34 -0.35 -7.34
CA SER A 133 -2.72 -0.81 -7.06
C SER A 133 -3.56 -1.13 -8.30
N MET A 134 -3.10 -0.73 -9.49
CA MET A 134 -3.75 -0.94 -10.79
C MET A 134 -2.94 -1.84 -11.73
N ARG A 135 -1.75 -2.29 -11.32
CA ARG A 135 -0.89 -3.20 -12.09
C ARG A 135 -1.36 -4.64 -11.90
N THR A 136 -2.53 -4.97 -12.45
CA THR A 136 -2.91 -6.37 -12.68
C THR A 136 -2.19 -6.84 -13.93
N ARG A 137 -1.04 -7.52 -13.77
CA ARG A 137 -0.46 -8.28 -14.88
C ARG A 137 -1.26 -9.57 -15.01
N ASN A 138 -2.20 -9.61 -15.97
CA ASN A 138 -2.78 -10.86 -16.44
C ASN A 138 -1.65 -11.84 -16.77
N LYS A 139 -1.58 -12.94 -16.03
CA LYS A 139 -0.91 -14.15 -16.48
C LYS A 139 -1.89 -15.30 -16.29
N LEU A 140 -2.44 -15.72 -17.44
CA LEU A 140 -2.78 -17.12 -17.71
C LEU A 140 -1.54 -18.00 -17.48
#